data_AF-A0A9P8BZX7-F1
#
_entry.id   AF-A0A9P8BZX7-F1
#
_cell.length_a   1.000
_cell.length_b   1.000
_cell.length_c   1.000
_cell.angle_alpha   90.00
_cell.angle_beta   90.00
_cell.angle_gamma   90.00
#
_symmetry.space_group_name_H-M   'P 1'
#
loop_
_entity.id
_entity.type
_entity.pdbx_description
1 polymer ?
#
loop_
_entity_poly.entity_id
_entity_poly.type
_entity_poly.pdbx_seq_one_letter_code
_entity_poly.pdbx_strand_id
1 'polypeptide(L)'
;MTMTTQTAAPTPSAAFARRTLEETAVQLETSTISGLTTLEANNRRARYGLNEFEVEDDEPIYLKFFKSFYENPLILLLLASAIVSLAMGQRDDAISITLAILIVVTGKASNRLVYCSDNPNPCNDNNDDDDMITAAIGVRFGSDLKEDLPTM
;
A
#
# COMPACT_ATOMS: atom_id res chain seq x y z
N MET A 1 7.19 34.13 -20.30
CA MET A 1 7.05 33.16 -19.20
C MET A 1 8.33 32.35 -19.13
N THR A 2 9.25 32.76 -18.27
CA THR A 2 10.49 32.03 -17.98
C THR A 2 10.20 31.03 -16.87
N MET A 3 10.15 29.74 -17.20
CA MET A 3 10.05 28.65 -16.24
C MET A 3 11.34 28.60 -15.42
N THR A 4 11.29 29.02 -14.16
CA THR A 4 12.38 28.84 -13.19
C THR A 4 12.48 27.34 -12.87
N THR A 5 13.45 26.66 -13.45
CA THR A 5 13.83 25.30 -13.04
C THR A 5 14.52 25.39 -11.68
N GLN A 6 13.84 24.92 -10.64
CA GLN A 6 14.40 24.80 -9.30
C GLN A 6 15.45 23.66 -9.31
N THR A 7 16.74 24.02 -9.42
CA THR A 7 17.84 23.06 -9.38
C THR A 7 18.03 22.57 -7.94
N ALA A 8 17.32 21.49 -7.58
CA ALA A 8 17.72 20.65 -6.46
C ALA A 8 19.12 20.08 -6.75
N ALA A 9 19.95 19.92 -5.71
CA ALA A 9 21.27 19.29 -5.85
C ALA A 9 21.10 17.91 -6.53
N PRO A 10 21.96 17.56 -7.51
CA PRO A 10 21.84 16.29 -8.20
C PRO A 10 21.98 15.16 -7.20
N THR A 11 21.05 14.20 -7.24
CA THR A 11 21.19 12.96 -6.46
C THR A 11 22.49 12.26 -6.86
N PRO A 12 23.13 11.51 -5.96
CA PRO A 12 24.35 10.76 -6.29
C PRO A 12 24.12 9.83 -7.51
N SER A 13 22.95 9.21 -7.62
CA SER A 13 22.55 8.41 -8.78
C SER A 13 22.53 9.21 -10.09
N ALA A 14 22.00 10.44 -10.09
CA ALA A 14 21.98 11.30 -11.27
C ALA A 14 23.39 11.73 -11.71
N ALA A 15 24.32 11.86 -10.76
CA ALA A 15 25.73 12.16 -11.07
C ALA A 15 26.43 10.97 -11.74
N PHE A 16 26.23 9.75 -11.25
CA PHE A 16 26.82 8.54 -11.85
C PHE A 16 26.17 8.14 -13.18
N ALA A 17 24.88 8.45 -13.40
CA ALA A 17 24.18 8.14 -14.65
C ALA A 17 24.79 8.81 -15.90
N ARG A 18 25.65 9.82 -15.74
CA ARG A 18 26.31 10.54 -16.84
C ARG A 18 27.78 10.17 -17.03
N ARG A 19 28.31 9.21 -16.26
CA ARG A 19 29.72 8.80 -16.30
C ARG A 19 29.90 7.53 -17.11
N THR A 20 31.12 7.31 -17.61
CA THR A 20 31.44 6.05 -18.27
C THR A 20 31.62 4.92 -17.25
N LEU A 21 31.64 3.67 -17.74
CA LEU A 21 31.82 2.49 -16.90
C LEU A 21 33.18 2.52 -16.20
N GLU A 22 34.24 2.93 -16.91
CA GLU A 22 35.61 2.98 -16.41
C GLU A 22 35.76 4.06 -15.33
N GLU A 23 35.20 5.25 -15.57
CA GLU A 23 35.21 6.36 -14.59
C GLU A 23 34.47 5.97 -13.30
N THR A 24 33.33 5.30 -13.46
CA THR A 24 32.53 4.81 -12.33
C THR A 24 33.27 3.74 -11.55
N ALA A 25 33.93 2.80 -12.25
CA ALA A 25 34.71 1.73 -11.64
C ALA A 25 35.92 2.26 -10.86
N VAL A 26 36.65 3.23 -11.42
CA VAL A 26 37.75 3.90 -10.73
C VAL A 26 37.26 4.64 -9.49
N GLN A 27 36.18 5.40 -9.60
CA GLN A 27 35.67 6.17 -8.47
C GLN A 27 35.06 5.30 -7.36
N LEU A 28 34.45 4.17 -7.71
CA LEU A 28 33.92 3.21 -6.73
C LEU A 28 34.96 2.17 -6.30
N GLU A 29 36.22 2.32 -6.71
CA GLU A 29 37.33 1.42 -6.39
C GLU A 29 36.96 -0.05 -6.64
N THR A 30 36.37 -0.34 -7.80
CA THR A 30 35.92 -1.68 -8.19
C THR A 30 36.43 -2.08 -9.56
N SER A 31 36.54 -3.38 -9.78
CA SER A 31 36.79 -3.96 -11.10
C SER A 31 35.46 -4.13 -11.86
N THR A 32 35.46 -3.84 -13.16
CA THR A 32 34.32 -4.10 -14.07
C THR A 32 34.16 -5.58 -14.41
N ILE A 33 35.23 -6.37 -14.25
CA ILE A 33 35.27 -7.80 -14.62
C ILE A 33 35.04 -8.67 -13.39
N SER A 34 35.73 -8.40 -12.30
CA SER A 34 35.75 -9.24 -11.09
C SER A 34 34.95 -8.68 -9.91
N GLY A 35 34.43 -7.45 -10.01
CA GLY A 35 33.67 -6.81 -8.95
C GLY A 35 34.46 -6.55 -7.66
N LEU A 36 33.74 -6.45 -6.53
CA LEU A 36 34.31 -6.27 -5.19
C LEU A 36 34.76 -7.60 -4.59
N THR A 37 35.77 -7.55 -3.74
CA THR A 37 36.13 -8.68 -2.87
C THR A 37 35.11 -8.82 -1.73
N THR A 38 34.99 -10.02 -1.16
CA THR A 38 34.10 -10.27 -0.02
C THR A 38 34.44 -9.42 1.20
N LEU A 39 35.73 -9.19 1.44
CA LEU A 39 36.22 -8.31 2.51
C LEU A 39 35.74 -6.87 2.29
N GLU A 40 35.91 -6.34 1.07
CA GLU A 40 35.53 -4.98 0.74
C GLU A 40 34.01 -4.78 0.76
N ALA A 41 33.25 -5.78 0.29
CA ALA A 41 31.79 -5.76 0.36
C ALA A 41 31.31 -5.70 1.82
N ASN A 42 31.90 -6.48 2.73
CA ASN A 42 31.56 -6.46 4.16
C ASN A 42 31.95 -5.12 4.82
N ASN A 43 33.11 -4.57 4.49
CA ASN A 43 33.52 -3.24 4.98
C ASN A 43 32.55 -2.15 4.53
N ARG A 44 32.09 -2.19 3.28
CA ARG A 44 31.10 -1.24 2.76
C ARG A 44 29.73 -1.41 3.40
N ARG A 45 29.27 -2.64 3.62
CA ARG A 45 28.03 -2.91 4.36
C ARG A 45 28.09 -2.37 5.79
N ALA A 46 29.22 -2.53 6.47
CA ALA A 46 29.41 -1.97 7.81
C ALA A 46 29.41 -0.44 7.84
N ARG A 47 29.84 0.21 6.75
CA ARG A 47 29.89 1.68 6.65
C ARG A 47 28.58 2.31 6.17
N TYR A 48 27.95 1.73 5.16
CA TYR A 48 26.79 2.31 4.47
C TYR A 48 25.46 1.67 4.84
N GLY A 49 25.48 0.54 5.55
CA GLY A 49 24.28 -0.24 5.86
C GLY A 49 23.87 -1.16 4.71
N LEU A 50 22.72 -1.80 4.90
CA LEU A 50 22.08 -2.63 3.89
C LEU A 50 21.37 -1.74 2.86
N ASN A 51 21.35 -2.20 1.60
CA ASN A 51 20.58 -1.52 0.55
C ASN A 51 19.11 -1.97 0.61
N GLU A 52 18.47 -1.65 1.72
CA GLU A 52 17.05 -1.82 1.91
C GLU A 52 16.40 -0.44 2.03
N PHE A 53 15.19 -0.32 1.48
CA PHE A 53 14.43 0.90 1.68
C PHE A 53 14.06 0.99 3.15
N GLU A 54 14.29 2.15 3.75
CA GLU A 54 13.80 2.46 5.07
C GLU A 54 12.27 2.38 4.99
N VAL A 55 11.71 1.27 5.50
CA VAL A 55 10.28 1.13 5.68
C VAL A 55 9.97 2.07 6.83
N GLU A 56 9.35 3.22 6.51
CA GLU A 56 8.89 4.14 7.54
C GLU A 56 8.16 3.33 8.62
N ASP A 57 8.57 3.53 9.88
CA ASP A 57 8.01 2.86 11.05
C ASP A 57 6.50 2.75 10.90
N ASP A 58 5.96 1.57 11.22
CA ASP A 58 4.54 1.31 11.13
C ASP A 58 3.74 2.39 11.87
N GLU A 59 3.30 3.42 11.13
CA GLU A 59 2.33 4.37 11.68
C GLU A 59 1.20 3.50 12.22
N PRO A 60 0.80 3.71 13.48
CA PRO A 60 -0.16 2.82 14.11
C PRO A 60 -1.42 2.77 13.26
N ILE A 61 -2.01 1.58 13.14
CA ILE A 61 -3.11 1.29 12.20
C ILE A 61 -4.26 2.31 12.32
N TYR A 62 -4.51 2.83 13.54
CA TYR A 62 -5.48 3.88 13.78
C TYR A 62 -5.13 5.20 13.08
N LEU A 63 -3.86 5.62 13.07
CA LEU A 63 -3.42 6.87 12.42
C LEU A 63 -3.57 6.76 10.89
N LYS A 64 -3.18 5.61 10.33
CA LYS A 64 -3.38 5.28 8.90
C LYS A 64 -4.87 5.35 8.52
N PHE A 65 -5.76 4.91 9.41
CA PHE A 65 -7.22 4.93 9.19
C PHE A 65 -7.80 6.36 9.16
N PHE A 66 -7.44 7.21 10.12
CA PHE A 66 -7.88 8.61 10.12
C PHE A 66 -7.32 9.41 8.94
N LYS A 67 -6.05 9.19 8.59
CA LYS A 67 -5.42 9.80 7.41
C LYS A 67 -6.16 9.43 6.13
N SER A 68 -6.54 8.16 5.98
CA SER A 68 -7.31 7.65 4.84
C SER A 68 -8.67 8.34 4.68
N PHE A 69 -9.39 8.62 5.78
CA PHE A 69 -10.66 9.35 5.71
C PHE A 69 -10.50 10.81 5.29
N TYR A 70 -9.43 11.47 5.76
CA TYR A 70 -9.17 12.86 5.45
C TYR A 70 -8.73 13.06 3.98
N GLU A 71 -7.91 12.15 3.46
CA GLU A 71 -7.46 12.16 2.07
C GLU A 71 -8.56 11.81 1.06
N ASN A 72 -9.63 11.13 1.50
CA ASN A 72 -10.75 10.73 0.65
C ASN A 72 -12.04 11.44 1.11
N PRO A 73 -12.25 12.73 0.76
CA PRO A 73 -13.44 13.48 1.19
C PRO A 73 -14.77 12.83 0.76
N LEU A 74 -14.74 11.97 -0.26
CA LEU A 74 -15.89 11.19 -0.73
C LEU A 74 -16.40 10.20 0.32
N ILE A 75 -15.53 9.51 1.08
CA ILE A 75 -15.99 8.54 2.10
C ILE A 75 -16.63 9.25 3.29
N LEU A 76 -16.12 10.42 3.67
CA LEU A 76 -16.72 11.26 4.72
C LEU A 76 -18.12 11.72 4.34
N LEU A 77 -18.33 12.11 3.07
CA LEU A 77 -19.64 12.51 2.56
C LEU A 77 -20.64 11.34 2.61
N LEU A 78 -20.21 10.15 2.21
CA LEU A 78 -21.08 8.95 2.25
C LEU A 78 -21.44 8.55 3.68
N LEU A 79 -20.49 8.63 4.62
CA LEU A 79 -20.75 8.34 6.04
C LEU A 79 -21.77 9.33 6.63
N ALA A 80 -21.65 10.62 6.31
CA ALA A 80 -22.59 11.64 6.77
C ALA A 80 -24.02 11.36 6.23
N SER A 81 -24.14 10.94 4.97
CA SER A 81 -25.42 10.57 4.38
C SER A 81 -26.06 9.35 5.06
N ALA A 82 -25.26 8.33 5.38
CA ALA A 82 -25.74 7.14 6.10
C ALA A 82 -26.29 7.50 7.50
N ILE A 83 -25.63 8.42 8.22
CA ILE A 83 -26.09 8.89 9.54
C ILE A 83 -27.45 9.60 9.42
N VAL A 84 -27.61 10.48 8.42
CA VAL A 84 -28.88 11.18 8.19
C VAL A 84 -29.99 10.20 7.83
N SER A 85 -29.70 9.20 6.99
CA SER A 85 -30.66 8.17 6.56
C SER A 85 -31.15 7.30 7.73
N LEU A 86 -30.24 6.93 8.64
CA LEU A 86 -30.58 6.24 9.89
C LEU A 86 -31.42 7.10 10.83
N ALA A 87 -31.08 8.38 10.98
CA ALA A 87 -31.85 9.32 11.81
C ALA A 87 -33.29 9.51 11.28
N MET A 88 -33.47 9.40 9.96
CA MET A 88 -34.78 9.51 9.30
C MET A 88 -35.60 8.21 9.36
N GLY A 89 -35.02 7.11 9.86
CA GLY A 89 -35.69 5.81 10.02
C GLY A 89 -35.86 5.01 8.73
N GLN A 90 -35.23 5.44 7.64
CA GLN A 90 -35.33 4.80 6.32
C GLN A 90 -34.22 3.77 6.16
N ARG A 91 -34.47 2.56 6.65
CA ARG A 91 -33.47 1.47 6.69
C ARG A 91 -33.03 1.04 5.29
N ASP A 92 -33.92 1.13 4.29
CA ASP A 92 -33.63 0.74 2.91
C ASP A 92 -32.58 1.65 2.25
N ASP A 93 -32.61 2.95 2.54
CA ASP A 93 -31.64 3.92 2.02
C ASP A 93 -30.28 3.79 2.73
N ALA A 94 -30.29 3.56 4.05
CA ALA A 94 -29.07 3.29 4.82
C ALA A 94 -28.32 2.02 4.33
N ILE A 95 -29.06 0.96 3.95
CA ILE A 95 -28.47 -0.27 3.39
C ILE A 95 -27.79 0.01 2.05
N SER A 96 -28.45 0.77 1.17
CA SER A 96 -27.93 1.13 -0.16
C SER A 96 -26.62 1.93 -0.06
N ILE A 97 -26.57 2.96 0.79
CA ILE A 97 -25.39 3.80 0.99
C ILE A 97 -24.23 2.97 1.57
N THR A 98 -24.53 2.08 2.51
CA THR A 98 -23.52 1.19 3.13
C THR A 98 -22.91 0.23 2.11
N LEU A 99 -23.73 -0.34 1.21
CA LEU A 99 -23.25 -1.24 0.16
C LEU A 99 -22.34 -0.51 -0.84
N ALA A 100 -22.69 0.72 -1.23
CA ALA A 100 -21.87 1.54 -2.11
C ALA A 100 -20.49 1.84 -1.51
N ILE A 101 -20.44 2.18 -0.21
CA ILE A 101 -19.18 2.38 0.53
C ILE A 101 -18.34 1.10 0.53
N LEU A 102 -18.96 -0.05 0.85
CA LEU A 102 -18.27 -1.33 0.95
C LEU A 102 -17.58 -1.69 -0.37
N ILE A 103 -18.29 -1.55 -1.51
CA ILE A 103 -17.73 -1.85 -2.83
C ILE A 103 -16.53 -0.95 -3.17
N VAL A 104 -16.62 0.35 -2.87
CA VAL A 104 -15.54 1.31 -3.16
C VAL A 104 -14.31 1.05 -2.29
N VAL A 105 -14.51 0.79 -1.00
CA VAL A 105 -13.42 0.50 -0.05
C VAL A 105 -12.76 -0.82 -0.39
N THR A 106 -13.54 -1.87 -0.66
CA THR A 106 -13.02 -3.17 -1.10
C THR A 106 -12.31 -3.06 -2.45
N GLY A 107 -12.82 -2.29 -3.41
CA GLY A 107 -12.15 -2.03 -4.68
C GLY A 107 -10.81 -1.31 -4.51
N LYS A 108 -10.73 -0.33 -3.59
CA LYS A 108 -9.46 0.31 -3.22
C LYS A 108 -8.52 -0.62 -2.44
N ALA A 109 -9.06 -1.49 -1.59
CA ALA A 109 -8.29 -2.47 -0.82
C ALA A 109 -7.70 -3.58 -1.72
N SER A 110 -8.43 -4.05 -2.72
CA SER A 110 -7.93 -5.01 -3.72
C SER A 110 -6.75 -4.46 -4.51
N ASN A 111 -6.71 -3.15 -4.77
CA ASN A 111 -5.56 -2.52 -5.43
C ASN A 111 -4.31 -2.44 -4.53
N ARG A 112 -4.46 -2.71 -3.21
CA ARG A 112 -3.37 -2.70 -2.22
C ARG A 112 -2.82 -4.10 -1.93
N LEU A 113 -3.56 -5.18 -2.22
CA LEU A 113 -3.07 -6.56 -2.10
C LEU A 113 -2.05 -6.93 -3.19
N VAL A 114 -1.95 -6.14 -4.25
CA VAL A 114 -0.92 -6.30 -5.29
C VAL A 114 0.49 -5.97 -4.76
N TYR A 115 0.61 -5.23 -3.66
CA TYR A 115 1.90 -4.74 -3.16
C TYR A 115 2.76 -5.79 -2.43
N CYS A 116 2.20 -6.97 -2.08
CA CYS A 116 2.99 -8.08 -1.54
C CYS A 116 3.68 -8.91 -2.63
N SER A 117 3.46 -8.62 -3.92
CA SER A 117 4.09 -9.34 -5.02
C SER A 117 5.50 -8.86 -5.40
N ASP A 118 6.00 -7.77 -4.78
CA ASP A 118 7.33 -7.19 -5.08
C ASP A 118 8.38 -7.45 -3.97
N ASN A 119 8.26 -8.56 -3.21
CA ASN A 119 9.33 -9.05 -2.32
C ASN A 119 10.00 -10.30 -2.93
N PRO A 120 11.28 -10.26 -3.34
CA PRO A 120 11.98 -11.41 -3.92
C PRO A 120 12.47 -12.43 -2.89
N ASN A 121 12.20 -12.23 -1.59
CA ASN A 121 12.51 -13.22 -0.55
C ASN A 121 11.25 -14.03 -0.22
N PRO A 122 11.19 -15.35 -0.54
CA PRO A 122 10.11 -16.19 -0.05
C PRO A 122 10.24 -16.34 1.47
N CYS A 123 9.28 -15.80 2.21
CA CYS A 123 9.08 -16.18 3.60
C CYS A 123 8.73 -17.66 3.63
N ASN A 124 9.46 -18.43 4.43
CA ASN A 124 9.14 -19.82 4.72
C ASN A 124 7.84 -19.86 5.53
N ASP A 125 6.71 -19.87 4.83
CA ASP A 125 5.39 -20.04 5.38
C ASP A 125 5.21 -21.51 5.74
N ASN A 126 5.30 -21.80 7.03
CA ASN A 126 4.61 -22.96 7.58
C ASN A 126 3.45 -22.37 8.37
N ASN A 127 2.24 -22.63 7.87
CA ASN A 127 0.94 -22.23 8.39
C ASN A 127 0.56 -20.78 8.02
N ASP A 128 -0.32 -20.62 7.01
CA ASP A 128 -1.58 -19.84 7.07
C ASP A 128 -2.26 -19.69 5.68
N ASP A 129 -2.42 -20.78 4.92
CA ASP A 129 -2.94 -20.73 3.53
C ASP A 129 -4.49 -20.75 3.37
N ASP A 130 -5.29 -20.77 4.45
CA ASP A 130 -6.75 -20.94 4.34
C ASP A 130 -7.60 -19.64 4.41
N ASP A 131 -7.01 -18.47 4.70
CA ASP A 131 -7.81 -17.31 5.13
C ASP A 131 -8.05 -16.20 4.09
N MET A 132 -7.30 -16.14 2.98
CA MET A 132 -7.34 -14.94 2.13
C MET A 132 -8.43 -14.97 1.02
N ILE A 133 -8.80 -16.14 0.51
CA ILE A 133 -9.85 -16.28 -0.53
C ILE A 133 -11.25 -16.45 0.09
N THR A 134 -11.35 -17.14 1.24
CA THR A 134 -12.61 -17.35 1.97
C THR A 134 -13.14 -16.06 2.61
N ALA A 135 -12.27 -15.15 3.06
CA ALA A 135 -12.68 -13.85 3.61
C ALA A 135 -13.22 -12.87 2.56
N ALA A 136 -12.68 -12.91 1.33
CA ALA A 136 -13.07 -11.99 0.25
C ALA A 136 -14.42 -12.33 -0.39
N ILE A 137 -14.80 -13.62 -0.43
CA ILE A 137 -16.10 -14.11 -0.93
C ILE A 137 -17.11 -14.28 0.21
N GLY A 138 -16.66 -14.22 1.46
CA GLY A 138 -17.46 -14.19 2.69
C GLY A 138 -18.27 -12.92 2.89
N VAL A 139 -18.95 -12.42 1.85
CA VAL A 139 -20.25 -11.80 2.05
C VAL A 139 -21.14 -12.92 2.58
N ARG A 140 -21.14 -13.09 3.90
CA ARG A 140 -22.27 -13.71 4.58
C ARG A 140 -23.41 -12.71 4.43
N PHE A 141 -23.97 -12.63 3.22
CA PHE A 141 -25.36 -12.31 3.01
C PHE A 141 -26.05 -13.27 3.97
N GLY A 142 -26.46 -12.75 5.12
CA GLY A 142 -27.41 -13.42 5.96
C GLY A 142 -28.57 -13.75 5.05
N SER A 143 -28.68 -15.03 4.71
CA SER A 143 -29.92 -15.65 4.28
C SER A 143 -30.90 -15.56 5.46
N ASP A 144 -31.29 -14.34 5.83
CA ASP A 144 -32.50 -14.04 6.57
C ASP A 144 -33.37 -13.25 5.60
N LEU A 145 -33.75 -13.96 4.52
CA LEU A 145 -35.08 -13.84 3.97
C LEU A 145 -36.05 -14.03 5.14
N LYS A 146 -36.40 -12.91 5.76
CA LYS A 146 -37.59 -12.78 6.60
C LYS A 146 -38.78 -12.94 5.66
N GLU A 147 -39.04 -14.18 5.23
CA GLU A 147 -40.40 -14.61 4.96
C GLU A 147 -41.15 -14.56 6.30
N ASP A 148 -41.72 -13.40 6.60
CA ASP A 148 -42.85 -13.28 7.51
C ASP A 148 -43.83 -12.29 6.88
N LEU A 149 -44.55 -12.78 5.87
CA LEU A 149 -45.89 -12.26 5.61
C LEU A 149 -46.87 -13.27 6.23
N PRO A 150 -47.59 -12.92 7.30
CA PRO A 150 -48.48 -13.85 7.97
C PRO A 150 -49.75 -14.10 7.15
N THR A 151 -50.24 -15.31 7.30
CA THR A 151 -51.58 -15.79 6.91
C THR A 151 -52.71 -14.83 7.30
N MET A 152 -53.53 -14.47 6.32
CA MET A 152 -54.98 -14.70 6.30
C MET A 152 -55.49 -14.74 4.87
#